data_AF-A0A409VA83-F1
#
_entry.id   AF-A0A409VA83-F1
#
_cell.length_a   1.000
_cell.length_b   1.000
_cell.length_c   1.000
_cell.angle_alpha   90.00
_cell.angle_beta   90.00
_cell.angle_gamma   90.00
#
_symmetry.space_group_name_H-M   'P 1'
#
loop_
_entity.id
_entity.type
_entity.pdbx_description
1 polymer ?
#
loop_
_entity_poly.entity_id
_entity_poly.type
_entity_poly.pdbx_seq_one_letter_code
_entity_poly.pdbx_strand_id
1 'polypeptide(L)'
;MVSEQRLPATFRSLYRLFLRTSSASVLHHPVARVNLRQRWRPIFEQGARMTREVNQQPNTESADWLRSRLASLQEWNDRMDGTLRLLYSSCKSRGLPHQLTRNLSYFVTSQRQLIIRELQKAQAWQPHNTYPSTPLPYTKKALAAMEKQDAQHRFRCNTDLAINEVLRLAEGYGKLSLGDNVAQIRKRKTRV
;
A
#
# COMPACT_ATOMS: atom_id res chain seq x y z
N MET A 1 -5.12 -7.82 31.67
CA MET A 1 -4.02 -8.14 30.73
C MET A 1 -4.63 -8.92 29.58
N VAL A 2 -4.86 -8.28 28.42
CA VAL A 2 -5.37 -8.98 27.23
C VAL A 2 -4.23 -9.87 26.74
N SER A 3 -4.35 -11.18 26.92
CA SER A 3 -3.43 -12.13 26.35
C SER A 3 -3.44 -11.92 24.83
N GLU A 4 -2.29 -11.52 24.26
CA GLU A 4 -2.12 -11.46 22.82
C GLU A 4 -2.29 -12.87 22.26
N GLN A 5 -3.53 -13.23 21.90
CA GLN A 5 -3.80 -14.50 21.26
C GLN A 5 -3.05 -14.52 19.93
N ARG A 6 -2.11 -15.46 19.87
CA ARG A 6 -1.24 -15.67 18.73
C ARG A 6 -2.08 -16.12 17.54
N LEU A 7 -1.82 -15.54 16.37
CA LEU A 7 -2.47 -15.96 15.13
C LEU A 7 -2.27 -17.46 14.87
N PRO A 8 -3.24 -18.14 14.21
CA PRO A 8 -3.12 -19.54 13.83
C PRO A 8 -1.81 -19.84 13.09
N ALA A 9 -1.31 -21.07 13.25
CA ALA A 9 -0.07 -21.50 12.61
C ALA A 9 -0.16 -21.42 11.06
N THR A 10 -1.33 -21.72 10.50
CA THR A 10 -1.65 -21.65 9.07
C THR A 10 -1.51 -20.23 8.51
N PHE A 11 -2.04 -19.23 9.22
CA PHE A 11 -1.89 -17.83 8.81
C PHE A 11 -0.40 -17.42 8.81
N ARG A 12 0.34 -17.83 9.84
CA ARG A 12 1.77 -17.51 9.95
C ARG A 12 2.61 -18.22 8.88
N SER A 13 2.28 -19.45 8.52
CA SER A 13 2.99 -20.17 7.44
C SER A 13 2.71 -19.53 6.09
N LEU A 14 1.46 -19.17 5.79
CA LEU A 14 1.07 -18.42 4.58
C LEU A 14 1.84 -17.10 4.47
N TYR A 15 1.85 -16.30 5.54
CA TYR A 15 2.58 -15.02 5.55
C TYR A 15 4.08 -15.21 5.34
N ARG A 16 4.70 -16.23 5.96
CA ARG A 16 6.13 -16.55 5.73
C ARG A 16 6.40 -16.98 4.29
N LEU A 17 5.53 -17.79 3.70
CA LEU A 17 5.63 -18.21 2.31
C LEU A 17 5.54 -16.99 1.40
N PHE A 18 4.55 -16.13 1.61
CA PHE A 18 4.39 -14.86 0.91
C PHE A 18 5.63 -13.96 1.00
N LEU A 19 6.24 -13.81 2.18
CA LEU A 19 7.46 -13.02 2.34
C LEU A 19 8.67 -13.58 1.57
N ARG A 20 8.73 -14.89 1.37
CA ARG A 20 9.77 -15.57 0.59
C ARG A 20 9.50 -15.45 -0.91
N THR A 21 8.27 -15.70 -1.35
CA THR A 21 7.88 -15.60 -2.77
C THR A 21 7.93 -14.17 -3.28
N SER A 22 7.50 -13.18 -2.49
CA SER A 22 7.65 -11.75 -2.82
C SER A 22 9.11 -11.29 -2.94
N SER A 23 10.03 -11.96 -2.24
CA SER A 23 11.47 -11.71 -2.38
C SER A 23 12.01 -12.33 -3.68
N ALA A 24 11.56 -13.55 -4.00
CA ALA A 24 11.99 -14.28 -5.19
C ALA A 24 11.41 -13.68 -6.49
N SER A 25 10.18 -13.17 -6.47
CA SER A 25 9.51 -12.57 -7.65
C SER A 25 10.27 -11.36 -8.21
N VAL A 26 10.99 -10.63 -7.35
CA VAL A 26 11.82 -9.48 -7.70
C VAL A 26 13.32 -9.82 -7.73
N LEU A 27 13.67 -11.10 -7.88
CA LEU A 27 15.05 -11.57 -7.96
C LEU A 27 15.92 -11.07 -6.79
N HIS A 28 15.32 -11.03 -5.59
CA HIS A 28 15.95 -10.57 -4.35
C HIS A 28 16.43 -9.11 -4.34
N HIS A 29 15.91 -8.27 -5.24
CA HIS A 29 16.22 -6.85 -5.22
C HIS A 29 15.70 -6.18 -3.93
N PRO A 30 16.57 -5.58 -3.10
CA PRO A 30 16.23 -5.20 -1.72
C PRO A 30 15.15 -4.12 -1.64
N VAL A 31 15.23 -3.08 -2.48
CA VAL A 31 14.25 -1.97 -2.50
C VAL A 31 12.88 -2.45 -2.99
N ALA A 32 12.84 -3.10 -4.16
CA ALA A 32 11.62 -3.67 -4.71
C ALA A 32 10.93 -4.63 -3.72
N ARG A 33 11.69 -5.50 -3.05
CA ARG A 33 11.17 -6.38 -2.00
C ARG A 33 10.51 -5.62 -0.86
N VAL A 34 11.12 -4.55 -0.36
CA VAL A 34 10.54 -3.73 0.72
C VAL A 34 9.25 -3.06 0.26
N ASN A 35 9.26 -2.48 -0.95
CA ASN A 35 8.11 -1.79 -1.52
C ASN A 35 6.92 -2.71 -1.75
N LEU A 36 7.18 -3.89 -2.32
CA LEU A 36 6.17 -4.93 -2.49
C LEU A 36 5.58 -5.33 -1.12
N ARG A 37 6.41 -5.59 -0.12
CA ARG A 37 5.91 -5.92 1.22
C ARG A 37 5.06 -4.82 1.83
N GLN A 38 5.43 -3.55 1.64
CA GLN A 38 4.62 -2.42 2.10
C GLN A 38 3.23 -2.41 1.46
N ARG A 39 3.17 -2.72 0.17
CA ARG A 39 1.94 -2.80 -0.63
C ARG A 39 0.92 -3.81 -0.08
N TRP A 40 1.39 -5.02 0.25
CA TRP A 40 0.52 -6.10 0.74
C TRP A 40 0.31 -6.10 2.26
N ARG A 41 1.08 -5.31 3.00
CA ARG A 41 0.98 -5.28 4.46
C ARG A 41 -0.43 -4.94 4.97
N PRO A 42 -1.15 -3.93 4.46
CA PRO A 42 -2.51 -3.64 4.90
C PRO A 42 -3.47 -4.82 4.71
N ILE A 43 -3.30 -5.60 3.63
CA ILE A 43 -4.14 -6.76 3.34
C ILE A 43 -3.88 -7.90 4.31
N PHE A 44 -2.63 -8.13 4.67
CA PHE A 44 -2.29 -9.10 5.71
C PHE A 44 -2.73 -8.63 7.10
N GLU A 45 -2.69 -7.33 7.39
CA GLU A 45 -3.22 -6.77 8.64
C GLU A 45 -4.74 -6.95 8.73
N GLN A 46 -5.47 -6.75 7.62
CA GLN A 46 -6.91 -7.02 7.53
C GLN A 46 -7.22 -8.51 7.69
N GLY A 47 -6.52 -9.40 6.98
CA GLY A 47 -6.72 -10.84 7.10
C GLY A 47 -6.40 -11.37 8.50
N ALA A 48 -5.35 -10.82 9.14
CA ALA A 48 -5.02 -11.13 10.53
C ALA A 48 -6.13 -10.69 11.50
N ARG A 49 -6.73 -9.51 11.26
CA ARG A 49 -7.87 -9.02 12.04
C ARG A 49 -9.09 -9.94 11.89
N MET A 50 -9.48 -10.29 10.66
CA MET A 50 -10.58 -11.21 10.39
C MET A 50 -10.35 -12.58 11.04
N THR A 51 -9.13 -13.09 10.94
CA THR A 51 -8.76 -14.37 11.57
C THR A 51 -8.88 -14.31 13.09
N ARG A 52 -8.50 -13.19 13.71
CA ARG A 52 -8.68 -13.01 15.17
C ARG A 52 -10.14 -12.93 15.54
N GLU A 53 -10.93 -12.13 14.82
CA GLU A 53 -12.37 -11.97 15.05
C GLU A 53 -13.09 -13.33 15.01
N VAL A 54 -12.81 -14.16 14.00
CA VAL A 54 -13.39 -15.51 13.89
C VAL A 54 -12.95 -16.44 15.03
N ASN A 55 -11.68 -16.37 15.47
CA ASN A 55 -11.19 -17.24 16.55
C ASN A 55 -11.60 -16.77 17.96
N GLN A 56 -11.88 -15.47 18.12
CA GLN A 56 -12.23 -14.84 19.40
C GLN A 56 -13.72 -14.82 19.67
N GLN A 57 -14.50 -15.44 18.79
CA GLN A 57 -15.96 -15.34 18.70
C GLN A 57 -16.60 -15.12 20.08
N PRO A 58 -17.08 -13.89 20.38
CA PRO A 58 -17.84 -13.66 21.59
C PRO A 58 -19.15 -14.43 21.47
N ASN A 59 -19.57 -15.09 22.57
CA ASN A 59 -20.82 -15.87 22.67
C ASN A 59 -22.11 -15.08 22.32
N THR A 60 -22.00 -13.82 21.93
CA THR A 60 -23.09 -12.86 21.71
C THR A 60 -23.33 -12.55 20.23
N GLU A 61 -22.49 -13.04 19.30
CA GLU A 61 -22.64 -12.73 17.87
C GLU A 61 -23.61 -13.67 17.13
N SER A 62 -24.36 -13.12 16.17
CA SER A 62 -25.34 -13.86 15.35
C SER A 62 -24.65 -14.89 14.44
N ALA A 63 -25.32 -16.02 14.20
CA ALA A 63 -24.86 -17.05 13.27
C ALA A 63 -24.63 -16.50 11.84
N ASP A 64 -25.41 -15.50 11.42
CA ASP A 64 -25.25 -14.86 10.11
C ASP A 64 -23.98 -14.01 10.02
N TRP A 65 -23.61 -13.35 11.12
CA TRP A 65 -22.34 -12.62 11.19
C TRP A 65 -21.16 -13.58 11.00
N LEU A 66 -21.18 -14.74 11.68
CA LEU A 66 -20.10 -15.72 11.58
C LEU A 66 -19.97 -16.26 10.16
N ARG A 67 -21.09 -16.60 9.51
CA ARG A 67 -21.12 -17.06 8.11
C ARG A 67 -20.52 -16.02 7.17
N SER A 68 -20.91 -14.75 7.30
CA SER A 68 -20.37 -13.68 6.46
C SER A 68 -18.87 -13.46 6.66
N ARG A 69 -18.37 -13.59 7.90
CA ARG A 69 -16.95 -13.50 8.22
C ARG A 69 -16.14 -14.68 7.71
N LEU A 70 -16.65 -15.90 7.82
CA LEU A 70 -16.02 -17.07 7.25
C LEU A 70 -15.96 -16.99 5.72
N ALA A 71 -17.03 -16.54 5.06
CA ALA A 71 -17.03 -16.31 3.62
C ALA A 71 -16.00 -15.25 3.20
N SER A 72 -15.91 -14.13 3.94
CA SER A 72 -14.91 -13.09 3.69
C SER A 72 -13.47 -13.61 3.88
N LEU A 73 -13.24 -14.45 4.90
CA LEU A 73 -11.93 -15.07 5.16
C LEU A 73 -11.56 -16.06 4.05
N GLN A 74 -12.52 -16.84 3.56
CA GLN A 74 -12.33 -17.75 2.44
C GLN A 74 -11.97 -17.00 1.17
N GLU A 75 -12.72 -15.95 0.82
CA GLU A 75 -12.40 -15.10 -0.32
C GLU A 75 -11.01 -14.48 -0.21
N TRP A 76 -10.62 -14.04 0.99
CA TRP A 76 -9.27 -13.53 1.24
C TRP A 76 -8.20 -14.60 0.98
N ASN A 77 -8.40 -15.85 1.43
CA ASN A 77 -7.49 -16.96 1.15
C ASN A 77 -7.38 -17.24 -0.34
N ASP A 78 -8.51 -17.31 -1.05
CA ASP A 78 -8.54 -17.56 -2.50
C ASP A 78 -7.76 -16.47 -3.26
N ARG A 79 -7.94 -15.20 -2.88
CA ARG A 79 -7.17 -14.09 -3.45
C ARG A 79 -5.68 -14.17 -3.12
N MET A 80 -5.31 -14.61 -1.92
CA MET A 80 -3.90 -14.80 -1.54
C MET A 80 -3.25 -15.92 -2.34
N ASP A 81 -3.98 -17.01 -2.61
CA ASP A 81 -3.49 -18.11 -3.45
C ASP A 81 -3.27 -17.68 -4.90
N GLY A 82 -4.22 -16.92 -5.47
CA GLY A 82 -4.05 -16.28 -6.78
C GLY A 82 -2.83 -15.36 -6.82
N THR A 83 -2.61 -14.60 -5.76
CA THR A 83 -1.43 -13.71 -5.61
C THR A 83 -0.13 -14.51 -5.53
N LEU A 84 -0.09 -15.60 -4.76
CA LEU A 84 1.08 -16.47 -4.67
C LEU A 84 1.40 -17.12 -6.02
N ARG A 85 0.38 -17.54 -6.77
CA ARG A 85 0.54 -18.07 -8.13
C ARG A 85 1.16 -17.02 -9.05
N LEU A 86 0.68 -15.78 -9.01
CA LEU A 86 1.27 -14.66 -9.77
C LEU A 86 2.74 -14.42 -9.40
N LEU A 87 3.05 -14.37 -8.11
CA LEU A 87 4.43 -14.16 -7.61
C LEU A 87 5.36 -15.32 -8.01
N TYR A 88 4.86 -16.54 -7.96
CA TYR A 88 5.59 -17.72 -8.40
C TYR A 88 5.87 -17.70 -9.90
N SER A 89 4.86 -17.40 -10.72
CA SER A 89 5.03 -17.21 -12.16
C SER A 89 6.02 -16.08 -12.47
N SER A 90 6.01 -15.00 -11.68
CA SER A 90 6.96 -13.89 -11.78
C SER A 90 8.39 -14.27 -11.39
N CYS A 91 8.61 -15.29 -10.54
CA CYS A 91 9.96 -15.72 -10.19
C CYS A 91 10.56 -16.65 -11.26
N LYS A 92 9.71 -17.46 -11.90
CA LYS A 92 10.12 -18.40 -12.94
C LYS A 92 10.26 -17.75 -14.31
N SER A 93 9.35 -16.85 -14.64
CA SER A 93 9.30 -16.20 -15.95
C SER A 93 9.71 -14.74 -15.84
N ARG A 94 10.51 -14.24 -16.79
CA ARG A 94 10.77 -12.81 -16.96
C ARG A 94 9.71 -12.12 -17.85
N GLY A 95 8.56 -12.76 -18.01
CA GLY A 95 7.45 -12.27 -18.85
C GLY A 95 6.59 -11.22 -18.15
N LEU A 96 5.33 -11.14 -18.58
CA LEU A 96 4.36 -10.16 -18.07
C LEU A 96 4.22 -10.16 -16.54
N PRO A 97 4.17 -11.32 -15.82
CA PRO A 97 4.08 -11.31 -14.36
C PRO A 97 5.27 -10.61 -13.68
N HIS A 98 6.47 -10.74 -14.24
CA HIS A 98 7.67 -10.09 -13.72
C HIS A 98 7.69 -8.59 -14.02
N GLN A 99 7.27 -8.19 -15.22
CA GLN A 99 7.11 -6.77 -15.55
C GLN A 99 6.09 -6.11 -14.62
N LEU A 100 4.99 -6.80 -14.33
CA LEU A 100 3.96 -6.32 -13.41
C LEU A 100 4.51 -6.14 -11.99
N THR A 101 5.15 -7.16 -11.40
CA THR A 101 5.71 -7.04 -10.04
C THR A 101 6.79 -5.96 -9.95
N ARG A 102 7.61 -5.82 -11.00
CA ARG A 102 8.59 -4.72 -11.12
C ARG A 102 7.90 -3.36 -11.15
N ASN A 103 6.90 -3.18 -12.00
CA ASN A 103 6.18 -1.90 -12.15
C ASN A 103 5.45 -1.50 -10.86
N LEU A 104 4.80 -2.45 -10.17
CA LEU A 104 4.18 -2.19 -8.87
C LEU A 104 5.21 -1.72 -7.84
N SER A 105 6.40 -2.31 -7.84
CA SER A 105 7.47 -1.90 -6.92
C SER A 105 8.02 -0.49 -7.24
N TYR A 106 8.04 -0.12 -8.53
CA TYR A 106 8.44 1.20 -8.98
C TYR A 106 7.41 2.25 -8.59
N PHE A 107 6.12 1.95 -8.73
CA PHE A 107 5.03 2.85 -8.35
C PHE A 107 5.08 3.25 -6.86
N VAL A 108 5.33 2.30 -5.97
CA VAL A 108 5.51 2.59 -4.54
C VAL A 108 6.73 3.48 -4.31
N THR A 109 7.81 3.28 -5.07
CA THR A 109 9.02 4.12 -4.99
C THR A 109 8.73 5.55 -5.43
N SER A 110 8.06 5.72 -6.57
CA SER A 110 7.74 7.05 -7.12
C SER A 110 6.82 7.81 -6.17
N GLN A 111 5.77 7.16 -5.65
CA GLN A 111 4.88 7.76 -4.65
C GLN A 111 5.63 8.18 -3.40
N ARG A 112 6.51 7.32 -2.87
CA ARG A 112 7.32 7.67 -1.70
C ARG A 112 8.25 8.86 -1.98
N GLN A 113 8.88 8.93 -3.15
CA GLN A 113 9.73 10.05 -3.53
C GLN A 113 8.94 11.35 -3.63
N LEU A 114 7.71 11.32 -4.14
CA LEU A 114 6.82 12.47 -4.20
C LEU A 114 6.49 12.98 -2.79
N ILE A 115 6.04 12.10 -1.89
CA ILE A 115 5.72 12.51 -0.52
C ILE A 115 6.96 13.09 0.18
N ILE A 116 8.15 12.49 -0.01
CA ILE A 116 9.40 13.04 0.56
C ILE A 116 9.69 14.44 0.01
N ARG A 117 9.54 14.67 -1.30
CA ARG A 117 9.75 15.99 -1.91
C ARG A 117 8.77 17.03 -1.36
N GLU A 118 7.50 16.67 -1.19
CA GLU A 118 6.50 17.58 -0.63
C GLU A 118 6.79 17.89 0.85
N LEU A 119 7.22 16.90 1.64
CA LEU A 119 7.64 17.14 3.02
C LEU A 119 8.88 18.03 3.11
N GLN A 120 9.86 17.86 2.21
CA GLN A 120 11.06 18.70 2.16
C GLN A 120 10.72 20.16 1.85
N LYS A 121 9.76 20.41 0.94
CA LYS A 121 9.27 21.77 0.68
C LYS A 121 8.60 22.38 1.92
N ALA A 122 7.79 21.59 2.62
CA ALA A 122 7.07 22.06 3.82
C ALA A 122 7.99 22.34 5.02
N GLN A 123 9.16 21.70 5.09
CA GLN A 123 10.09 21.83 6.22
C GLN A 123 11.00 23.08 6.15
N ALA A 124 10.95 23.87 5.07
CA ALA A 124 11.70 25.12 4.97
C ALA A 124 11.04 26.21 5.84
N TRP A 125 11.26 26.17 7.17
CA TRP A 125 10.92 27.28 8.05
C TRP A 125 11.79 28.48 7.69
N GLN A 126 11.17 29.59 7.28
CA GLN A 126 11.85 30.83 6.92
C GLN A 126 11.59 31.89 8.01
N PRO A 127 12.44 32.00 9.04
CA PRO A 127 12.24 32.93 10.16
C PRO A 127 12.24 34.40 9.77
N HIS A 128 12.82 34.74 8.61
CA HIS A 128 12.92 36.12 8.14
C HIS A 128 11.66 36.61 7.40
N ASN A 129 10.68 35.73 7.15
CA ASN A 129 9.43 36.05 6.42
C ASN A 129 8.20 36.23 7.34
N THR A 130 8.39 36.16 8.66
CA THR A 130 7.32 36.27 9.66
C THR A 130 7.33 37.67 10.30
N TYR A 131 6.77 38.69 9.64
CA TYR A 131 6.07 39.89 10.18
C TYR A 131 5.91 40.96 9.07
N PRO A 132 4.80 41.73 9.07
CA PRO A 132 3.91 41.89 7.93
C PRO A 132 4.43 42.98 6.97
N SER A 133 5.04 42.60 5.86
CA SER A 133 5.00 43.45 4.68
C SER A 133 3.81 42.97 3.87
N THR A 134 2.81 43.82 3.72
CA THR A 134 1.69 43.73 2.77
C THR A 134 1.85 42.59 1.76
N PRO A 135 0.87 41.68 1.60
CA PRO A 135 0.97 40.61 0.60
C PRO A 135 1.27 41.26 -0.74
N LEU A 136 2.52 41.15 -1.19
CA LEU A 136 2.92 41.69 -2.47
C LEU A 136 2.01 41.02 -3.49
N PRO A 137 1.30 41.78 -4.34
CA PRO A 137 0.43 41.18 -5.32
C PRO A 137 1.25 40.16 -6.10
N TYR A 138 0.80 38.90 -6.09
CA TYR A 138 1.51 37.83 -6.77
C TYR A 138 1.83 38.28 -8.19
N THR A 139 3.10 38.21 -8.57
CA THR A 139 3.48 38.53 -9.94
C THR A 139 2.70 37.62 -10.88
N LYS A 140 2.36 38.08 -12.10
CA LYS A 140 1.70 37.25 -13.11
C LYS A 140 2.43 35.91 -13.34
N LYS A 141 3.77 35.93 -13.22
CA LYS A 141 4.62 34.72 -13.28
C LYS A 141 4.39 33.78 -12.10
N ALA A 142 4.23 34.30 -10.88
CA ALA A 142 3.94 33.50 -9.70
C ALA A 142 2.53 32.88 -9.77
N LEU A 143 1.52 33.64 -10.20
CA LEU A 143 0.17 33.13 -10.42
C LEU A 143 0.15 32.00 -11.46
N ALA A 144 0.79 32.20 -12.62
CA ALA A 144 0.89 31.16 -13.65
C ALA A 144 1.66 29.91 -13.17
N ALA A 145 2.67 30.09 -12.32
CA ALA A 145 3.40 28.97 -11.73
C ALA A 145 2.53 28.18 -10.73
N MET A 146 1.73 28.88 -9.91
CA MET A 146 0.77 28.25 -8.99
C MET A 146 -0.32 27.50 -9.76
N GLU A 147 -0.93 28.10 -10.79
CA GLU A 147 -1.92 27.43 -11.63
C GLU A 147 -1.35 26.18 -12.31
N LYS A 148 -0.12 26.26 -12.82
CA LYS A 148 0.57 25.10 -13.40
C LYS A 148 0.83 24.01 -12.36
N GLN A 149 1.21 24.39 -11.14
CA GLN A 149 1.41 23.44 -10.04
C GLN A 149 0.09 22.78 -9.64
N ASP A 150 -1.00 23.54 -9.55
CA ASP A 150 -2.34 23.04 -9.24
C ASP A 150 -2.87 22.12 -10.34
N ALA A 151 -2.70 22.49 -11.61
CA ALA A 151 -3.05 21.63 -12.75
C ALA A 151 -2.26 20.32 -12.72
N GLN A 152 -0.96 20.38 -12.44
CA GLN A 152 -0.12 19.20 -12.32
C GLN A 152 -0.53 18.32 -11.12
N HIS A 153 -0.88 18.93 -9.99
CA HIS A 153 -1.38 18.23 -8.82
C HIS A 153 -2.69 17.50 -9.12
N ARG A 154 -3.67 18.20 -9.73
CA ARG A 154 -4.96 17.61 -10.14
C ARG A 154 -4.78 16.45 -11.12
N PHE A 155 -3.94 16.63 -12.14
CA PHE A 155 -3.63 15.56 -13.09
C PHE A 155 -3.09 14.31 -12.40
N ARG A 156 -2.17 14.48 -11.45
CA ARG A 156 -1.59 13.36 -10.67
C ARG A 156 -2.64 12.67 -9.82
N CYS A 157 -3.45 13.42 -9.06
CA CYS A 157 -4.52 12.84 -8.26
C CYS A 157 -5.48 12.02 -9.12
N ASN A 158 -5.89 12.55 -10.27
CA ASN A 158 -6.77 11.84 -11.20
C ASN A 158 -6.10 10.58 -11.78
N THR A 159 -4.81 10.65 -12.08
CA THR A 159 -4.03 9.51 -12.59
C THR A 159 -3.91 8.41 -11.53
N ASP A 160 -3.63 8.77 -10.27
CA ASP A 160 -3.52 7.80 -9.18
C ASP A 160 -4.88 7.12 -8.91
N LEU A 161 -5.98 7.88 -8.96
CA LEU A 161 -7.34 7.33 -8.87
C LEU A 161 -7.65 6.36 -10.02
N ALA A 162 -7.33 6.74 -11.25
CA ALA A 162 -7.55 5.88 -12.41
C ALA A 162 -6.75 4.58 -12.32
N ILE A 163 -5.46 4.65 -11.92
CA ILE A 163 -4.61 3.47 -11.73
C ILE A 163 -5.17 2.58 -10.61
N ASN A 164 -5.62 3.16 -9.50
CA ASN A 164 -6.24 2.40 -8.42
C ASN A 164 -7.49 1.66 -8.88
N GLU A 165 -8.31 2.30 -9.71
CA GLU A 165 -9.53 1.66 -10.23
C GLU A 165 -9.21 0.53 -11.19
N VAL A 166 -8.25 0.72 -12.11
CA VAL A 166 -7.77 -0.35 -13.00
C VAL A 166 -7.21 -1.52 -12.20
N LEU A 167 -6.47 -1.26 -11.12
CA LEU A 167 -5.98 -2.31 -10.23
C LEU A 167 -7.12 -3.06 -9.55
N ARG A 168 -8.15 -2.37 -9.06
CA ARG A 168 -9.33 -3.01 -8.45
C ARG A 168 -10.10 -3.87 -9.44
N LEU A 169 -10.28 -3.40 -10.67
CA LEU A 169 -10.89 -4.18 -11.74
C LEU A 169 -10.06 -5.43 -12.07
N ALA A 170 -8.73 -5.28 -12.13
CA ALA A 170 -7.82 -6.41 -12.37
C ALA A 170 -7.82 -7.42 -11.21
N GLU A 171 -7.90 -6.95 -9.96
CA GLU A 171 -8.02 -7.79 -8.77
C GLU A 171 -9.33 -8.58 -8.78
N GLY A 172 -10.45 -7.92 -9.11
CA GLY A 172 -11.77 -8.55 -9.21
C GLY A 172 -11.83 -9.60 -10.33
N TYR A 173 -11.30 -9.28 -11.50
CA TYR A 173 -11.25 -10.21 -12.64
C TYR A 173 -10.29 -11.39 -12.39
N GLY A 174 -9.09 -11.10 -11.91
CA GLY A 174 -8.03 -12.09 -11.70
C GLY A 174 -8.15 -12.90 -10.41
N LYS A 175 -9.17 -12.61 -9.58
CA LYS A 175 -9.34 -13.17 -8.22
C LYS A 175 -8.02 -13.19 -7.45
N LEU A 176 -7.31 -12.06 -7.47
CA LEU A 176 -6.01 -11.90 -6.83
C LEU A 176 -5.96 -10.57 -6.12
N SER A 177 -4.91 -10.36 -5.33
CA SER A 177 -4.69 -9.11 -4.64
C SER A 177 -3.35 -8.53 -5.08
N LEU A 178 -3.38 -7.35 -5.69
CA LEU A 178 -2.20 -6.57 -6.03
C LEU A 178 -1.81 -5.68 -4.86
N GLY A 179 -2.75 -5.29 -4.00
CA GLY A 179 -2.48 -4.50 -2.81
C GLY A 179 -2.48 -3.01 -3.03
N ASP A 180 -2.16 -2.28 -1.97
CA ASP A 180 -2.46 -0.86 -1.89
C ASP A 180 -1.27 0.02 -2.29
N ASN A 181 -1.57 1.07 -3.05
CA ASN A 181 -0.64 2.06 -3.55
C ASN A 181 -0.19 3.08 -2.50
N VAL A 182 -0.80 3.09 -1.31
CA VAL A 182 -0.51 4.07 -0.26
C VAL A 182 0.90 3.86 0.31
N ALA A 183 1.83 4.73 -0.10
CA ALA A 183 3.18 4.76 0.43
C ALA A 183 3.20 5.36 1.85
N GLN A 184 3.45 4.52 2.86
CA GLN A 184 3.62 4.99 4.24
C GLN A 184 5.06 5.50 4.47
N ILE A 185 5.21 6.77 4.82
CA ILE A 185 6.49 7.27 5.35
C ILE A 185 6.56 6.94 6.83
N ARG A 186 7.52 6.07 7.21
CA ARG A 186 7.87 5.90 8.61
C ARG A 186 8.49 7.21 9.11
N LYS A 187 7.81 7.90 10.04
CA LYS A 187 8.41 8.98 10.83
C LYS A 187 9.65 8.38 11.52
N ARG A 188 10.85 8.90 11.23
CA ARG A 188 12.04 8.53 11.99
C ARG A 188 11.76 8.92 13.45
N LYS A 189 11.85 7.97 14.38
CA LYS A 189 11.95 8.31 15.80
C LYS A 189 13.25 9.09 15.95
N THR A 190 13.15 10.41 16.08
CA THR A 190 14.23 11.22 16.64
C THR A 190 14.51 10.66 18.02
N ARG A 191 15.71 10.11 18.22
CA ARG A 191 16.24 9.90 19.56
C ARG A 191 16.50 11.30 20.10
N VAL A 192 15.67 11.73 21.05
CA VAL A 192 15.95 12.86 21.94
C VAL A 192 16.77 12.30 23.09
#